data_AF-A0A7L4ZSS6-F1
#
_entry.id   AF-A0A7L4ZSS6-F1
#
_cell.length_a   1.000
_cell.length_b   1.000
_cell.length_c   1.000
_cell.angle_alpha   90.00
_cell.angle_beta   90.00
_cell.angle_gamma   90.00
#
_symmetry.space_group_name_H-M   'P 1'
#
loop_
_entity.id
_entity.type
_entity.pdbx_description
1 polymer ?
#
loop_
_entity_poly.entity_id
_entity_poly.type
_entity_poly.pdbx_seq_one_letter_code
_entity_poly.pdbx_strand_id
1 'polypeptide(L)'
;MQTPHRLVSALLFLVALLLILLVPVAVALAQKPVKAEILPLFDKVPAPPAAPNCNLQRPAGFAALEKQLAQLGQAIGSARTAEQARDEKAYQQLGQQAQAAGMDKMTDQQKLAYMQQHGAGMPGYNAQAVNLAQQMQDPAFQAKLAKMSDQEKAAYMQKMMAAPGSTQQRMVSDPAFQAAQAEFMQQMKNPAFSKAWQQKSEAEQDAYMQQLMRKHGLDENRMKAIAGNQPKAAPLAPLVATPALEAMSKLSGTVAEEASNPDAFRRLHEQLQADLEAVKLDQQAHPLKQAREGDCRGQELNYQQQRQYMKRRLDLMTRYMGQLSTAWAAHKSVLKNRVTPFHTELAKIHYGDDIKRAEEKNVIASLAGGQQLMLQEVSQLMGYSDVLYDLNQEYCELKKAYDKPFQCELATCFPAAARVMLADGREVAISRVRPGDEVLGYNAATGQTVKTRVTRLDIHDERKYELVQLTVGAPAIYAGLTTPAAPATDATELLLTPNHPVLTADGQALRADELRPSDDLLRLAVAGVETTHLADRQPAGSTGIVYNLRTETGNYFVSGVLVGSK
;
A
#
# COMPACT_ATOMS: atom_id res chain seq x y z
N MET A 1 -10.21 23.75 46.79
CA MET A 1 -10.40 24.44 45.49
C MET A 1 -9.10 25.01 44.88
N GLN A 2 -7.93 24.36 45.03
CA GLN A 2 -6.65 24.85 44.46
C GLN A 2 -6.05 23.94 43.37
N THR A 3 -6.69 22.80 43.07
CA THR A 3 -6.24 21.81 42.08
C THR A 3 -6.44 22.21 40.61
N PRO A 4 -7.50 22.94 40.18
CA PRO A 4 -7.66 23.24 38.75
C PRO A 4 -6.68 24.29 38.23
N HIS A 5 -6.23 25.23 39.08
CA HIS A 5 -5.25 26.25 38.67
C HIS A 5 -3.84 25.68 38.41
N ARG A 6 -3.42 24.67 39.17
CA ARG A 6 -2.10 24.02 38.97
C ARG A 6 -2.05 23.22 37.67
N LEU A 7 -3.16 22.60 37.26
CA LEU A 7 -3.27 21.86 36.00
C LEU A 7 -3.22 22.79 34.77
N VAL A 8 -3.91 23.94 34.82
CA VAL A 8 -3.90 24.91 33.72
C VAL A 8 -2.53 25.58 33.58
N SER A 9 -1.86 25.93 34.69
CA SER A 9 -0.50 26.49 34.64
C SER A 9 0.53 25.47 34.15
N ALA A 10 0.40 24.20 34.54
CA ALA A 10 1.26 23.13 34.02
C ALA A 10 1.05 22.92 32.52
N LEU A 11 -0.19 22.96 32.02
CA LEU A 11 -0.51 22.80 30.60
C LEU A 11 0.01 23.97 29.75
N LEU A 12 -0.17 25.21 30.21
CA LEU A 12 0.35 26.40 29.53
C LEU A 12 1.88 26.43 29.51
N PHE A 13 2.53 25.96 30.59
CA PHE A 13 3.98 25.82 30.63
C PHE A 13 4.46 24.71 29.68
N LEU A 14 3.76 23.58 29.59
CA LEU A 14 4.07 22.49 28.65
C LEU A 14 3.90 22.93 27.18
N VAL A 15 2.86 23.74 26.88
CA VAL A 15 2.64 24.33 25.55
C VAL A 15 3.71 25.39 25.23
N ALA A 16 4.11 26.22 26.20
CA ALA A 16 5.20 27.17 26.02
C ALA A 16 6.55 26.47 25.85
N LEU A 17 6.81 25.38 26.59
CA LEU A 17 8.01 24.56 26.46
C LEU A 17 8.03 23.83 25.10
N LEU A 18 6.88 23.31 24.64
CA LEU A 18 6.70 22.73 23.30
C LEU A 18 6.89 23.79 22.21
N LEU A 19 6.42 25.02 22.38
CA LEU A 19 6.65 26.10 21.41
C LEU A 19 8.12 26.57 21.41
N ILE A 20 8.80 26.60 22.56
CA ILE A 20 10.22 26.98 22.66
C ILE A 20 11.14 25.86 22.16
N LEU A 21 10.77 24.58 22.33
CA LEU A 21 11.57 23.44 21.89
C LEU A 21 11.26 22.97 20.47
N LEU A 22 10.02 23.05 19.98
CA LEU A 22 9.66 22.55 18.64
C LEU A 22 9.76 23.59 17.52
N VAL A 23 9.53 24.87 17.80
CA VAL A 23 9.60 25.92 16.77
C VAL A 23 11.03 26.13 16.24
N PRO A 24 12.12 26.12 17.05
CA PRO A 24 13.47 26.18 16.50
C PRO A 24 13.94 24.85 15.89
N VAL A 25 13.39 23.70 16.32
CA VAL A 25 13.71 22.39 15.70
C VAL A 25 13.17 22.29 14.26
N ALA A 26 12.07 22.98 13.95
CA ALA A 26 11.58 23.08 12.57
C ALA A 26 12.40 24.06 11.69
N VAL A 27 13.13 25.01 12.28
CA VAL A 27 13.93 26.02 11.56
C VAL A 27 15.40 25.58 11.38
N ALA A 28 15.89 24.59 12.13
CA ALA A 28 17.28 24.12 12.08
C ALA A 28 17.58 23.00 11.05
N LEU A 29 16.70 22.76 10.07
CA LEU A 29 16.83 21.67 9.08
C LEU A 29 16.76 22.17 7.62
N ALA A 30 17.56 23.15 7.21
CA ALA A 30 17.59 23.59 5.80
C ALA A 30 18.54 22.72 4.94
N GLN A 31 18.00 21.63 4.41
CA GLN A 31 18.67 20.58 3.65
C GLN A 31 19.57 21.10 2.49
N LYS A 32 20.84 20.70 2.36
CA LYS A 32 21.61 20.94 1.12
C LYS A 32 20.88 20.28 -0.05
N PRO A 33 20.28 21.03 -0.99
CA PRO A 33 19.49 20.40 -2.02
C PRO A 33 20.47 19.68 -2.96
N VAL A 34 20.28 18.38 -3.14
CA VAL A 34 21.04 17.64 -4.15
C VAL A 34 20.58 18.18 -5.49
N LYS A 35 21.48 18.72 -6.31
CA LYS A 35 21.16 19.13 -7.69
C LYS A 35 20.94 17.88 -8.54
N ALA A 36 19.85 17.17 -8.25
CA ALA A 36 19.44 15.98 -8.94
C ALA A 36 18.77 16.41 -10.25
N GLU A 37 19.22 15.83 -11.35
CA GLU A 37 18.49 15.93 -12.60
C GLU A 37 17.25 15.04 -12.54
N ILE A 38 16.14 15.61 -12.08
CA ILE A 38 14.86 14.90 -11.94
C ILE A 38 14.13 14.81 -13.29
N LEU A 39 14.28 15.80 -14.18
CA LEU A 39 13.63 15.79 -15.50
C LEU A 39 13.91 14.52 -16.33
N PRO A 40 15.15 14.01 -16.43
CA PRO A 40 15.44 12.75 -17.11
C PRO A 40 14.73 11.53 -16.50
N LEU A 41 14.30 11.57 -15.24
CA LEU A 41 13.63 10.43 -14.59
C LEU A 41 12.22 10.20 -15.15
N PHE A 42 11.53 11.25 -15.62
CA PHE A 42 10.25 11.09 -16.34
C PHE A 42 10.41 10.23 -17.60
N ASP A 43 11.55 10.31 -18.27
CA ASP A 43 11.84 9.54 -19.47
C ASP A 43 12.28 8.11 -19.16
N LYS A 44 12.70 7.83 -17.92
CA LYS A 44 13.00 6.48 -17.43
C LYS A 44 11.78 5.71 -16.97
N VAL A 45 10.64 6.37 -16.71
CA VAL A 45 9.39 5.66 -16.40
C VAL A 45 9.00 4.85 -17.63
N PRO A 46 8.95 3.50 -17.54
CA PRO A 46 8.61 2.66 -18.66
C PRO A 46 7.21 3.02 -19.18
N ALA A 47 7.03 3.04 -20.50
CA ALA A 47 5.69 3.21 -21.05
C ALA A 47 4.84 1.97 -20.75
N PRO A 48 3.56 2.13 -20.37
CA PRO A 48 2.65 1.02 -20.19
C PRO A 48 2.20 0.43 -21.54
N PRO A 49 1.70 -0.82 -21.57
CA PRO A 49 1.11 -1.39 -22.77
C PRO A 49 -0.03 -0.52 -23.32
N ALA A 50 -0.02 -0.26 -24.62
CA ALA A 50 -1.12 0.42 -25.32
C ALA A 50 -2.27 -0.52 -25.70
N ALA A 51 -2.02 -1.82 -25.69
CA ALA A 51 -2.99 -2.86 -25.97
C ALA A 51 -2.57 -4.14 -25.22
N PRO A 52 -3.51 -5.09 -25.01
CA PRO A 52 -3.18 -6.33 -24.34
C PRO A 52 -2.10 -7.13 -25.07
N ASN A 53 -1.09 -7.59 -24.34
CA ASN A 53 0.04 -8.35 -24.87
C ASN A 53 0.56 -9.35 -23.84
N CYS A 54 0.31 -10.64 -24.08
CA CYS A 54 0.70 -11.72 -23.15
C CYS A 54 2.15 -12.17 -23.22
N ASN A 55 2.92 -11.61 -24.16
CA ASN A 55 4.37 -11.77 -24.21
C ASN A 55 5.10 -10.61 -23.53
N LEU A 56 4.39 -9.54 -23.18
CA LEU A 56 4.97 -8.37 -22.52
C LEU A 56 5.18 -8.68 -21.04
N GLN A 57 6.43 -8.66 -20.62
CA GLN A 57 6.80 -8.75 -19.21
C GLN A 57 6.97 -7.35 -18.62
N ARG A 58 6.75 -7.23 -17.31
CA ARG A 58 7.04 -5.99 -16.57
C ARG A 58 8.54 -5.66 -16.71
N PRO A 59 8.91 -4.47 -17.22
CA PRO A 59 10.31 -4.09 -17.38
C PRO A 59 11.07 -4.09 -16.05
N ALA A 60 12.27 -4.68 -16.02
CA ALA A 60 13.15 -4.64 -14.84
C ALA A 60 13.53 -3.21 -14.40
N GLY A 61 13.35 -2.23 -15.30
CA GLY A 61 13.57 -0.80 -15.03
C GLY A 61 12.71 -0.22 -13.91
N PHE A 62 11.55 -0.80 -13.58
CA PHE A 62 10.70 -0.33 -12.48
C PHE A 62 11.43 -0.36 -11.13
N ALA A 63 11.91 -1.53 -10.72
CA ALA A 63 12.60 -1.70 -9.44
C ALA A 63 13.87 -0.85 -9.35
N ALA A 64 14.59 -0.69 -10.47
CA ALA A 64 15.77 0.17 -10.54
C ALA A 64 15.41 1.66 -10.36
N LEU A 65 14.34 2.12 -11.01
CA LEU A 65 13.87 3.49 -10.90
C LEU A 65 13.29 3.78 -9.50
N GLU A 66 12.50 2.87 -8.94
CA GLU A 66 11.97 2.99 -7.57
C GLU A 66 13.11 3.13 -6.55
N LYS A 67 14.13 2.28 -6.64
CA LYS A 67 15.34 2.40 -5.81
C LYS A 67 16.04 3.74 -6.02
N GLN A 68 16.15 4.21 -7.27
CA GLN A 68 16.75 5.51 -7.57
C GLN A 68 15.93 6.66 -6.96
N LEU A 69 14.61 6.64 -7.05
CA LEU A 69 13.72 7.64 -6.44
C LEU A 69 13.83 7.63 -4.92
N ALA A 70 13.86 6.46 -4.29
CA ALA A 70 14.03 6.34 -2.85
C ALA A 70 15.38 6.90 -2.38
N GLN A 71 16.47 6.59 -3.10
CA GLN A 71 17.80 7.13 -2.81
C GLN A 71 17.85 8.65 -2.98
N LEU A 72 17.22 9.20 -4.02
CA LEU A 72 17.15 10.65 -4.22
C LEU A 72 16.28 11.33 -3.15
N GLY A 73 15.14 10.74 -2.79
CA GLY A 73 14.27 11.23 -1.73
C GLY A 73 15.00 11.26 -0.38
N GLN A 74 15.73 10.19 -0.05
CA GLN A 74 16.63 10.15 1.11
C GLN A 74 17.74 11.20 1.01
N ALA A 75 18.39 11.35 -0.14
CA ALA A 75 19.50 12.28 -0.31
C ALA A 75 19.04 13.75 -0.17
N ILE A 76 17.90 14.12 -0.77
CA ILE A 76 17.28 15.44 -0.58
C ILE A 76 16.84 15.61 0.88
N GLY A 77 16.27 14.57 1.51
CA GLY A 77 15.83 14.62 2.90
C GLY A 77 16.96 14.66 3.95
N SER A 78 18.12 14.10 3.63
CA SER A 78 19.24 13.88 4.58
C SER A 78 20.44 14.80 4.36
N ALA A 79 20.57 15.44 3.20
CA ALA A 79 21.69 16.34 2.94
C ALA A 79 21.55 17.56 3.85
N ARG A 80 22.47 17.75 4.80
CA ARG A 80 22.52 18.90 5.72
C ARG A 80 23.58 19.88 5.28
N THR A 81 23.40 21.18 5.56
CA THR A 81 24.53 22.12 5.47
C THR A 81 25.56 21.79 6.55
N ALA A 82 26.83 22.17 6.34
CA ALA A 82 27.86 21.98 7.36
C ALA A 82 27.53 22.73 8.67
N GLU A 83 26.79 23.83 8.56
CA GLU A 83 26.27 24.59 9.70
C GLU A 83 25.23 23.79 10.47
N GLN A 84 24.25 23.20 9.78
CA GLN A 84 23.23 22.36 10.44
C GLN A 84 23.78 21.07 11.01
N ALA A 85 24.76 20.45 10.34
CA ALA A 85 25.44 19.29 10.89
C ALA A 85 26.16 19.65 12.20
N ARG A 86 26.68 20.88 12.32
CA ARG A 86 27.23 21.40 13.58
C ARG A 86 26.13 21.70 14.60
N ASP A 87 25.04 22.32 14.18
CA ASP A 87 23.90 22.69 15.03
C ASP A 87 23.23 21.45 15.63
N GLU A 88 22.96 20.42 14.83
CA GLU A 88 22.41 19.17 15.32
C GLU A 88 23.40 18.41 16.19
N LYS A 89 24.69 18.41 15.84
CA LYS A 89 25.71 17.85 16.72
C LYS A 89 25.73 18.59 18.05
N ALA A 90 25.52 19.90 18.07
CA ALA A 90 25.37 20.69 19.30
C ALA A 90 24.10 20.28 20.08
N TYR A 91 22.95 20.07 19.41
CA TYR A 91 21.74 19.54 20.07
C TYR A 91 21.92 18.13 20.63
N GLN A 92 22.54 17.23 19.88
CA GLN A 92 22.83 15.87 20.33
C GLN A 92 23.82 15.88 21.50
N GLN A 93 24.87 16.70 21.43
CA GLN A 93 25.82 16.87 22.53
C GLN A 93 25.14 17.45 23.77
N LEU A 94 24.29 18.46 23.62
CA LEU A 94 23.52 19.01 24.75
C LEU A 94 22.58 17.95 25.33
N GLY A 95 21.88 17.18 24.50
CA GLY A 95 21.00 16.10 24.95
C GLY A 95 21.74 15.01 25.71
N GLN A 96 22.92 14.60 25.23
CA GLN A 96 23.79 13.64 25.91
C GLN A 96 24.32 14.21 27.24
N GLN A 97 24.76 15.47 27.26
CA GLN A 97 25.20 16.15 28.47
C GLN A 97 24.06 16.30 29.49
N ALA A 98 22.86 16.64 29.02
CA ALA A 98 21.67 16.77 29.85
C ALA A 98 21.27 15.42 30.46
N GLN A 99 21.28 14.35 29.66
CA GLN A 99 21.00 13.00 30.14
C GLN A 99 22.06 12.53 31.13
N ALA A 100 23.35 12.77 30.86
CA ALA A 100 24.44 12.44 31.76
C ALA A 100 24.38 13.24 33.09
N ALA A 101 23.89 14.47 33.04
CA ALA A 101 23.65 15.30 34.22
C ALA A 101 22.38 14.89 35.01
N GLY A 102 21.61 13.90 34.53
CA GLY A 102 20.36 13.48 35.16
C GLY A 102 19.28 14.56 35.09
N MET A 103 19.19 15.30 33.97
CA MET A 103 18.20 16.36 33.77
C MET A 103 16.76 15.88 33.97
N ASP A 104 16.48 14.60 33.72
CA ASP A 104 15.18 13.95 34.01
C ASP A 104 14.80 14.01 35.50
N LYS A 105 15.80 14.01 36.39
CA LYS A 105 15.64 14.09 37.85
C LYS A 105 15.73 15.50 38.41
N MET A 106 16.06 16.49 37.57
CA MET A 106 16.16 17.89 37.97
C MET A 106 14.77 18.51 38.16
N THR A 107 14.64 19.41 39.14
CA THR A 107 13.48 20.29 39.26
C THR A 107 13.42 21.27 38.08
N ASP A 108 12.25 21.87 37.81
CA ASP A 108 12.11 22.82 36.71
C ASP A 108 13.07 24.03 36.84
N GLN A 109 13.37 24.44 38.07
CA GLN A 109 14.34 25.50 38.34
C GLN A 109 15.78 25.06 38.02
N GLN A 110 16.13 23.81 38.32
CA GLN A 110 17.42 23.22 37.97
C GLN A 110 17.57 23.02 36.45
N LYS A 111 16.51 22.56 35.77
CA LYS A 111 16.48 22.45 34.30
C LYS A 111 16.68 23.80 33.63
N LEU A 112 16.03 24.85 34.15
CA LEU A 112 16.16 26.19 33.61
C LEU A 112 17.57 26.76 33.83
N ALA A 113 18.15 26.58 35.02
CA ALA A 113 19.53 26.96 35.31
C ALA A 113 20.53 26.22 34.42
N TYR A 114 20.30 24.91 34.18
CA TYR A 114 21.09 24.11 33.26
C TYR A 114 21.02 24.67 31.82
N MET A 115 19.81 25.01 31.35
CA MET A 115 19.62 25.63 30.03
C MET A 115 20.26 27.03 29.95
N GLN A 116 20.28 27.81 31.03
CA GLN A 116 21.01 29.09 31.07
C GLN A 116 22.53 28.90 30.96
N GLN A 117 23.07 27.91 31.67
CA GLN A 117 24.50 27.64 31.73
C GLN A 117 25.03 26.99 30.43
N HIS A 118 24.27 26.08 29.83
CA HIS A 118 24.71 25.27 28.69
C HIS A 118 24.04 25.64 27.36
N GLY A 119 22.96 26.41 27.38
CA GLY A 119 22.20 26.78 26.18
C GLY A 119 22.79 27.95 25.39
N ALA A 120 23.66 28.78 25.97
CA ALA A 120 24.14 30.02 25.36
C ALA A 120 24.87 29.86 24.00
N GLY A 121 25.37 28.66 23.69
CA GLY A 121 25.98 28.32 22.39
C GLY A 121 25.07 27.57 21.42
N MET A 122 23.80 27.35 21.79
CA MET A 122 22.88 26.56 20.99
C MET A 122 22.18 27.44 19.94
N PRO A 123 22.04 26.94 18.70
CA PRO A 123 21.17 27.55 17.70
C PRO A 123 19.77 27.79 18.29
N GLY A 124 19.20 28.96 18.03
CA GLY A 124 17.87 29.32 18.55
C GLY A 124 17.78 29.61 20.04
N TYR A 125 18.88 29.57 20.81
CA TYR A 125 18.86 30.00 22.20
C TYR A 125 18.55 31.49 22.30
N ASN A 126 17.50 31.81 23.07
CA ASN A 126 17.12 33.19 23.36
C ASN A 126 17.16 33.41 24.87
N ALA A 127 18.20 34.10 25.34
CA ALA A 127 18.38 34.43 26.75
C ALA A 127 17.16 35.15 27.35
N GLN A 128 16.46 35.98 26.57
CA GLN A 128 15.27 36.69 27.04
C GLN A 128 14.09 35.74 27.24
N ALA A 129 13.90 34.75 26.35
CA ALA A 129 12.85 33.74 26.51
C ALA A 129 13.11 32.88 27.76
N VAL A 130 14.37 32.55 28.02
CA VAL A 130 14.77 31.80 29.22
C VAL A 130 14.59 32.64 30.49
N ASN A 131 14.94 33.93 30.46
CA ASN A 131 14.69 34.86 31.57
C ASN A 131 13.18 35.06 31.82
N LEU A 132 12.37 35.12 30.77
CA LEU A 132 10.91 35.20 30.89
C LEU A 132 10.33 33.92 31.48
N ALA A 133 10.81 32.75 31.05
CA ALA A 133 10.43 31.47 31.66
C ALA A 133 10.78 31.42 33.16
N GLN A 134 11.90 32.04 33.56
CA GLN A 134 12.29 32.18 34.96
C GLN A 134 11.33 33.09 35.73
N GLN A 135 10.98 34.26 35.16
CA GLN A 135 10.01 35.17 35.76
C GLN A 135 8.64 34.50 35.90
N MET A 136 8.22 33.68 34.93
CA MET A 136 6.96 32.93 34.99
C MET A 136 6.91 31.93 36.15
N GLN A 137 8.03 31.55 36.76
CA GLN A 137 8.06 30.69 37.96
C GLN A 137 7.92 31.49 39.27
N ASP A 138 8.07 32.82 39.24
CA ASP A 138 7.91 33.69 40.41
C ASP A 138 6.42 33.90 40.73
N PRO A 139 5.91 33.48 41.92
CA PRO A 139 4.52 33.68 42.31
C PRO A 139 4.06 35.14 42.29
N ALA A 140 4.95 36.09 42.60
CA ALA A 140 4.63 37.51 42.56
C ALA A 140 4.41 37.99 41.11
N PHE A 141 5.24 37.49 40.19
CA PHE A 141 5.09 37.76 38.77
C PHE A 141 3.83 37.10 38.19
N GLN A 142 3.52 35.85 38.55
CA GLN A 142 2.28 35.19 38.16
C GLN A 142 1.05 35.95 38.66
N ALA A 143 1.06 36.40 39.92
CA ALA A 143 -0.02 37.21 40.47
C ALA A 143 -0.18 38.56 39.76
N LYS A 144 0.93 39.16 39.32
CA LYS A 144 0.93 40.38 38.51
C LYS A 144 0.34 40.11 37.12
N LEU A 145 0.78 39.05 36.44
CA LEU A 145 0.29 38.66 35.12
C LEU A 145 -1.20 38.29 35.15
N ALA A 146 -1.67 37.64 36.22
CA ALA A 146 -3.07 37.29 36.41
C ALA A 146 -4.01 38.51 36.55
N LYS A 147 -3.47 39.64 37.04
CA LYS A 147 -4.20 40.91 37.16
C LYS A 147 -4.23 41.71 35.84
N MET A 148 -3.41 41.34 34.86
CA MET A 148 -3.38 41.98 33.54
C MET A 148 -4.55 41.46 32.68
N SER A 149 -5.17 42.35 31.92
CA SER A 149 -6.04 42.00 30.79
C SER A 149 -5.26 41.24 29.71
N ASP A 150 -5.95 40.52 28.83
CA ASP A 150 -5.30 39.76 27.75
C ASP A 150 -4.50 40.66 26.80
N GLN A 151 -4.94 41.91 26.63
CA GLN A 151 -4.23 42.92 25.85
C GLN A 151 -2.93 43.37 26.53
N GLU A 152 -2.97 43.61 27.85
CA GLU A 152 -1.77 43.94 28.62
C GLU A 152 -0.78 42.77 28.68
N LYS A 153 -1.27 41.53 28.77
CA LYS A 153 -0.42 40.32 28.68
C LYS A 153 0.25 40.23 27.32
N ALA A 154 -0.50 40.39 26.23
CA ALA A 154 0.05 40.35 24.88
C ALA A 154 1.14 41.42 24.68
N ALA A 155 0.87 42.66 25.10
CA ALA A 155 1.85 43.75 25.03
C ALA A 155 3.09 43.48 25.89
N TYR A 156 2.91 42.96 27.11
CA TYR A 156 4.02 42.58 27.99
C TYR A 156 4.88 41.47 27.37
N MET A 157 4.27 40.40 26.87
CA MET A 157 4.96 39.29 26.23
C MET A 157 5.70 39.74 24.97
N GLN A 158 5.07 40.56 24.13
CA GLN A 158 5.66 41.10 22.92
C GLN A 158 6.88 42.00 23.23
N LYS A 159 6.80 42.79 24.30
CA LYS A 159 7.91 43.63 24.79
C LYS A 159 9.08 42.80 25.33
N MET A 160 8.80 41.71 26.03
CA MET A 160 9.83 40.84 26.61
C MET A 160 10.53 39.95 25.57
N MET A 161 9.83 39.57 24.51
CA MET A 161 10.38 38.75 23.42
C MET A 161 11.15 39.55 22.36
N ALA A 162 10.96 40.88 22.32
CA ALA A 162 11.72 41.74 21.41
C ALA A 162 13.16 41.92 21.92
N ALA A 163 14.14 41.68 21.04
CA ALA A 163 15.55 41.87 21.36
C ALA A 163 15.82 43.32 21.81
N PRO A 164 16.63 43.56 22.87
CA PRO A 164 16.85 44.90 23.38
C PRO A 164 17.49 45.79 22.31
N GLY A 165 16.97 46.99 22.09
CA GLY A 165 17.41 47.92 21.05
C GLY A 165 16.95 47.59 19.62
N SER A 166 16.24 46.48 19.41
CA SER A 166 15.72 46.14 18.09
C SER A 166 14.62 47.12 17.62
N THR A 167 14.44 47.22 16.31
CA THR A 167 13.30 47.95 15.73
C THR A 167 11.97 47.38 16.22
N GLN A 168 11.88 46.05 16.39
CA GLN A 168 10.72 45.39 16.99
C GLN A 168 10.43 45.94 18.39
N GLN A 169 11.45 46.07 19.26
CA GLN A 169 11.27 46.56 20.63
C GLN A 169 10.82 48.03 20.64
N ARG A 170 11.39 48.85 19.75
CA ARG A 170 11.01 50.26 19.63
C ARG A 170 9.60 50.43 19.09
N MET A 171 9.21 49.64 18.09
CA MET A 171 7.83 49.60 17.56
C MET A 171 6.84 49.22 18.65
N VAL A 172 7.06 48.12 19.36
CA VAL A 172 6.11 47.65 20.39
C VAL A 172 6.11 48.52 21.64
N SER A 173 7.08 49.43 21.78
CA SER A 173 7.14 50.42 22.85
C SER A 173 6.60 51.78 22.41
N ASP A 174 6.31 52.00 21.12
CA ASP A 174 5.74 53.26 20.63
C ASP A 174 4.22 53.27 20.85
N PRO A 175 3.67 54.29 21.54
CA PRO A 175 2.23 54.37 21.84
C PRO A 175 1.33 54.38 20.60
N ALA A 176 1.76 54.99 19.50
CA ALA A 176 0.97 55.04 18.27
C ALA A 176 0.89 53.66 17.62
N PHE A 177 1.98 52.90 17.63
CA PHE A 177 1.99 51.51 17.16
C PHE A 177 1.09 50.61 18.00
N GLN A 178 1.16 50.75 19.33
CA GLN A 178 0.25 50.02 20.23
C GLN A 178 -1.22 50.36 19.97
N ALA A 179 -1.55 51.64 19.72
CA ALA A 179 -2.91 52.08 19.42
C ALA A 179 -3.41 51.52 18.08
N ALA A 180 -2.57 51.51 17.04
CA ALA A 180 -2.89 50.90 15.75
C ALA A 180 -3.11 49.39 15.87
N GLN A 181 -2.23 48.68 16.57
CA GLN A 181 -2.36 47.25 16.80
C GLN A 181 -3.63 46.92 17.62
N ALA A 182 -3.92 47.71 18.65
CA ALA A 182 -5.12 47.56 19.47
C ALA A 182 -6.40 47.74 18.65
N GLU A 183 -6.46 48.79 17.82
CA GLU A 183 -7.61 49.02 16.93
C GLU A 183 -7.76 47.88 15.93
N PHE A 184 -6.68 47.42 15.31
CA PHE A 184 -6.73 46.28 14.38
C PHE A 184 -7.29 45.03 15.05
N MET A 185 -6.76 44.67 16.22
CA MET A 185 -7.22 43.51 16.98
C MET A 185 -8.69 43.66 17.39
N GLN A 186 -9.12 44.87 17.72
CA GLN A 186 -10.52 45.15 18.02
C GLN A 186 -11.42 45.00 16.78
N GLN A 187 -10.96 45.42 15.59
CA GLN A 187 -11.68 45.21 14.35
C GLN A 187 -11.72 43.72 13.96
N MET A 188 -10.64 42.96 14.18
CA MET A 188 -10.61 41.51 13.92
C MET A 188 -11.59 40.71 14.80
N LYS A 189 -11.99 41.23 15.97
CA LYS A 189 -13.07 40.64 16.77
C LYS A 189 -14.44 40.78 16.12
N ASN A 190 -14.61 41.70 15.16
CA ASN A 190 -15.83 41.81 14.37
C ASN A 190 -15.83 40.72 13.28
N PRO A 191 -16.77 39.76 13.29
CA PRO A 191 -16.80 38.66 12.32
C PRO A 191 -16.91 39.14 10.86
N ALA A 192 -17.62 40.24 10.63
CA ALA A 192 -17.78 40.80 9.29
C ALA A 192 -16.46 41.36 8.76
N PHE A 193 -15.72 42.09 9.60
CA PHE A 193 -14.40 42.60 9.25
C PHE A 193 -13.39 41.47 9.02
N SER A 194 -13.34 40.47 9.90
CA SER A 194 -12.44 39.31 9.78
C SER A 194 -12.68 38.53 8.47
N LYS A 195 -13.94 38.27 8.12
CA LYS A 195 -14.29 37.63 6.85
C LYS A 195 -13.89 38.49 5.63
N ALA A 196 -14.14 39.79 5.68
CA ALA A 196 -13.74 40.71 4.61
C ALA A 196 -12.20 40.79 4.49
N TRP A 197 -11.48 40.77 5.62
CA TRP A 197 -10.02 40.78 5.67
C TRP A 197 -9.41 39.58 4.95
N GLN A 198 -9.94 38.38 5.17
CA GLN A 198 -9.49 37.16 4.50
C GLN A 198 -9.71 37.17 2.98
N GLN A 199 -10.63 37.99 2.49
CA GLN A 199 -10.93 38.12 1.05
C GLN A 199 -10.11 39.23 0.37
N LYS A 200 -9.41 40.08 1.13
CA LYS A 200 -8.57 41.14 0.58
C LYS A 200 -7.30 40.56 -0.04
N SER A 201 -6.90 41.11 -1.18
CA SER A 201 -5.57 40.92 -1.75
C SER A 201 -4.48 41.50 -0.84
N GLU A 202 -3.24 41.04 -1.00
CA GLU A 202 -2.08 41.53 -0.24
C GLU A 202 -1.94 43.06 -0.32
N ALA A 203 -2.10 43.64 -1.52
CA ALA A 203 -2.06 45.09 -1.71
C ALA A 203 -3.15 45.86 -0.95
N GLU A 204 -4.36 45.29 -0.83
CA GLU A 204 -5.45 45.90 -0.07
C GLU A 204 -5.25 45.79 1.45
N GLN A 205 -4.67 44.68 1.91
CA GLN A 205 -4.30 44.49 3.30
C GLN A 205 -3.20 45.50 3.69
N ASP A 206 -2.17 45.65 2.86
CA ASP A 206 -1.10 46.61 3.05
C ASP A 206 -1.61 48.06 3.06
N ALA A 207 -2.47 48.43 2.11
CA ALA A 207 -3.06 49.75 2.05
C ALA A 207 -3.88 50.07 3.30
N TYR A 208 -4.68 49.11 3.78
CA TYR A 208 -5.44 49.25 5.01
C TYR A 208 -4.53 49.41 6.23
N MET A 209 -3.48 48.58 6.35
CA MET A 209 -2.53 48.69 7.46
C MET A 209 -1.80 50.03 7.44
N GLN A 210 -1.37 50.50 6.27
CA GLN A 210 -0.77 51.83 6.14
C GLN A 210 -1.73 52.94 6.56
N GLN A 211 -3.00 52.86 6.17
CA GLN A 211 -4.02 53.83 6.57
C GLN A 211 -4.24 53.81 8.09
N LEU A 212 -4.32 52.62 8.69
CA LEU A 212 -4.48 52.47 10.13
C LEU A 212 -3.27 53.03 10.89
N MET A 213 -2.07 52.75 10.41
CA MET A 213 -0.82 53.26 11.01
C MET A 213 -0.78 54.80 10.92
N ARG A 214 -1.11 55.38 9.76
CA ARG A 214 -1.22 56.84 9.60
C ARG A 214 -2.27 57.46 10.52
N LYS A 215 -3.42 56.81 10.70
CA LYS A 215 -4.51 57.26 11.59
C LYS A 215 -4.02 57.43 13.03
N HIS A 216 -3.12 56.57 13.49
CA HIS A 216 -2.54 56.65 14.84
C HIS A 216 -1.27 57.51 14.90
N GLY A 217 -0.87 58.17 13.82
CA GLY A 217 0.30 59.06 13.79
C GLY A 217 1.62 58.34 13.49
N LEU A 218 1.59 57.12 12.97
CA LEU A 218 2.76 56.42 12.42
C LEU A 218 2.87 56.73 10.93
N ASP A 219 3.27 57.96 10.63
CA ASP A 219 3.70 58.29 9.29
C ASP A 219 5.10 57.70 8.99
N GLU A 220 5.53 57.82 7.74
CA GLU A 220 6.82 57.28 7.29
C GLU A 220 8.00 57.87 8.09
N ASN A 221 7.89 59.11 8.56
CA ASN A 221 8.94 59.78 9.33
C ASN A 221 9.02 59.22 10.74
N ARG A 222 7.87 58.99 11.40
CA ARG A 222 7.84 58.36 12.72
C ARG A 222 8.26 56.90 12.67
N MET A 223 7.85 56.15 11.64
CA MET A 223 8.34 54.78 11.42
C MET A 223 9.86 54.74 11.21
N LYS A 224 10.43 55.70 10.46
CA LYS A 224 11.89 55.88 10.36
C LYS A 224 12.55 56.22 11.70
N ALA A 225 11.94 57.10 12.49
CA ALA A 225 12.44 57.45 13.81
C ALA A 225 12.43 56.26 14.78
N ILE A 226 11.38 55.43 14.74
CA ILE A 226 11.25 54.18 15.53
C ILE A 226 12.27 53.13 15.07
N ALA A 227 12.52 53.01 13.76
CA ALA A 227 13.59 52.18 13.22
C ALA A 227 15.00 52.68 13.60
N GLY A 228 15.11 53.92 14.10
CA GLY A 228 16.35 54.61 14.43
C GLY A 228 17.10 55.07 13.19
N ASN A 229 18.13 55.91 13.38
CA ASN A 229 19.13 56.26 12.35
C ASN A 229 20.03 55.06 12.01
N GLN A 230 19.45 53.87 11.82
CA GLN A 230 20.18 52.86 11.08
C GLN A 230 20.36 53.41 9.67
N PRO A 231 21.61 53.52 9.18
CA PRO A 231 21.86 53.99 7.82
C PRO A 231 20.95 53.19 6.91
N LYS A 232 20.17 53.89 6.07
CA LYS A 232 19.21 53.31 5.14
C LYS A 232 19.93 52.17 4.42
N ALA A 233 19.70 50.93 4.87
CA ALA A 233 20.42 49.79 4.34
C ALA A 233 20.11 49.82 2.84
N ALA A 234 21.15 49.83 2.01
CA ALA A 234 20.96 49.77 0.58
C ALA A 234 19.95 48.66 0.29
N PRO A 235 18.94 48.88 -0.57
CA PRO A 235 17.94 47.87 -0.86
C PRO A 235 18.69 46.57 -1.16
N LEU A 236 18.46 45.57 -0.32
CA LEU A 236 19.17 44.30 -0.44
C LEU A 236 18.88 43.78 -1.84
N ALA A 237 19.92 43.35 -2.56
CA ALA A 237 19.71 42.71 -3.84
C ALA A 237 18.71 41.55 -3.66
N PRO A 238 17.79 41.33 -4.62
CA PRO A 238 16.86 40.20 -4.55
C PRO A 238 17.61 38.89 -4.29
N LEU A 239 16.96 37.95 -3.59
CA LEU A 239 17.58 36.66 -3.28
C LEU A 239 17.89 35.93 -4.58
N VAL A 240 19.07 35.31 -4.70
CA VAL A 240 19.42 34.55 -5.91
C VAL A 240 18.40 33.43 -6.17
N ALA A 241 17.77 32.94 -5.12
CA ALA A 241 16.74 31.91 -5.15
C ALA A 241 15.31 32.44 -5.42
N THR A 242 15.07 33.75 -5.51
CA THR A 242 13.70 34.31 -5.69
C THR A 242 12.97 33.70 -6.90
N PRO A 243 13.57 33.63 -8.12
CA PRO A 243 12.90 33.02 -9.27
C PRO A 243 12.53 31.54 -9.05
N ALA A 244 13.40 30.79 -8.38
CA ALA A 244 13.14 29.39 -8.06
C ALA A 244 12.02 29.22 -7.02
N LEU A 245 11.93 30.12 -6.03
CA LEU A 245 10.84 30.11 -5.04
C LEU A 245 9.49 30.46 -5.65
N GLU A 246 9.45 31.43 -6.56
CA GLU A 246 8.23 31.75 -7.31
C GLU A 246 7.79 30.57 -8.19
N ALA A 247 8.73 29.93 -8.89
CA ALA A 247 8.45 28.74 -9.69
C ALA A 247 7.98 27.56 -8.83
N MET A 248 8.57 27.37 -7.63
CA MET A 248 8.12 26.37 -6.65
C MET A 248 6.71 26.68 -6.16
N SER A 249 6.40 27.93 -5.82
CA SER A 249 5.06 28.33 -5.38
C SER A 249 4.00 28.02 -6.44
N LYS A 250 4.31 28.32 -7.72
CA LYS A 250 3.45 27.94 -8.86
C LYS A 250 3.30 26.43 -8.98
N LEU A 251 4.39 25.67 -8.88
CA LEU A 251 4.36 24.20 -8.89
C LEU A 251 3.42 23.69 -7.79
N SER A 252 3.62 24.09 -6.53
CA SER A 252 2.78 23.69 -5.40
C SER A 252 1.30 24.04 -5.61
N GLY A 253 1.01 25.23 -6.15
CA GLY A 253 -0.36 25.66 -6.49
C GLY A 253 -1.01 24.73 -7.50
N THR A 254 -0.31 24.39 -8.59
CA THR A 254 -0.83 23.48 -9.62
C THR A 254 -1.05 22.05 -9.11
N VAL A 255 -0.20 21.56 -8.20
CA VAL A 255 -0.40 20.24 -7.55
C VAL A 255 -1.65 20.24 -6.68
N ALA A 256 -1.88 21.32 -5.92
CA ALA A 256 -3.07 21.46 -5.08
C ALA A 256 -4.36 21.53 -5.92
N GLU A 257 -4.33 22.20 -7.07
CA GLU A 257 -5.46 22.26 -8.01
C GLU A 257 -5.80 20.86 -8.56
N GLU A 258 -4.81 20.06 -8.95
CA GLU A 258 -5.04 18.70 -9.47
C GLU A 258 -5.57 17.73 -8.41
N ALA A 259 -5.19 17.90 -7.14
CA ALA A 259 -5.80 17.12 -6.05
C ALA A 259 -7.33 17.31 -6.01
N SER A 260 -7.82 18.49 -6.37
CA SER A 260 -9.26 18.79 -6.44
C SER A 260 -9.94 18.35 -7.74
N ASN A 261 -9.17 18.13 -8.82
CA ASN A 261 -9.68 17.72 -10.12
C ASN A 261 -8.92 16.48 -10.64
N PRO A 262 -9.45 15.25 -10.47
CA PRO A 262 -8.79 14.02 -10.94
C PRO A 262 -8.32 14.17 -12.38
N ASP A 263 -7.12 13.73 -12.69
CA ASP A 263 -6.67 13.69 -14.08
C ASP A 263 -7.50 12.69 -14.92
N ALA A 264 -7.32 12.74 -16.23
CA ALA A 264 -8.03 11.86 -17.16
C ALA A 264 -7.73 10.37 -16.92
N PHE A 265 -6.51 10.03 -16.49
CA PHE A 265 -6.13 8.66 -16.20
C PHE A 265 -6.93 8.13 -15.00
N ARG A 266 -6.98 8.89 -13.90
CA ARG A 266 -7.69 8.50 -12.67
C ARG A 266 -9.19 8.30 -12.92
N ARG A 267 -9.83 9.21 -13.65
CA ARG A 267 -11.24 9.07 -14.04
C ARG A 267 -11.50 7.82 -14.90
N LEU A 268 -10.65 7.55 -15.89
CA LEU A 268 -10.77 6.37 -16.74
C LEU A 268 -10.56 5.08 -15.94
N HIS A 269 -9.62 5.09 -14.99
CA HIS A 269 -9.37 3.93 -14.12
C HIS A 269 -10.56 3.66 -13.19
N GLU A 270 -11.10 4.70 -12.55
CA GLU A 270 -12.32 4.61 -11.73
C GLU A 270 -13.51 4.08 -12.54
N GLN A 271 -13.67 4.55 -13.79
CA GLN A 271 -14.73 4.04 -14.67
C GLN A 271 -14.53 2.56 -15.03
N LEU A 272 -13.30 2.14 -15.36
CA LEU A 272 -12.99 0.72 -15.61
C LEU A 272 -13.34 -0.14 -14.39
N GLN A 273 -12.97 0.31 -13.18
CA GLN A 273 -13.28 -0.41 -11.94
C GLN A 273 -14.79 -0.54 -11.73
N ALA A 274 -15.55 0.54 -11.96
CA ALA A 274 -17.01 0.53 -11.87
C ALA A 274 -17.64 -0.44 -12.88
N ASP A 275 -17.17 -0.44 -14.13
CA ASP A 275 -17.66 -1.35 -15.18
C ASP A 275 -17.33 -2.82 -14.85
N LEU A 276 -16.14 -3.10 -14.32
CA LEU A 276 -15.74 -4.44 -13.89
C LEU A 276 -16.58 -4.94 -12.70
N GLU A 277 -16.83 -4.09 -11.70
CA GLU A 277 -17.68 -4.45 -10.56
C GLU A 277 -19.13 -4.66 -11.02
N ALA A 278 -19.62 -3.89 -12.00
CA ALA A 278 -20.94 -4.13 -12.58
C ALA A 278 -21.06 -5.51 -13.25
N VAL A 279 -20.02 -5.97 -13.97
CA VAL A 279 -20.00 -7.34 -14.55
C VAL A 279 -20.03 -8.41 -13.45
N LYS A 280 -19.30 -8.19 -12.35
CA LYS A 280 -19.25 -9.11 -11.21
C LYS A 280 -20.59 -9.15 -10.45
N LEU A 281 -21.23 -8.01 -10.21
CA LEU A 281 -22.56 -7.96 -9.59
C LEU A 281 -23.60 -8.68 -10.46
N ASP A 282 -23.55 -8.49 -11.78
CA ASP A 282 -24.42 -9.21 -12.72
C ASP A 282 -24.18 -10.72 -12.70
N GLN A 283 -22.91 -11.16 -12.61
CA GLN A 283 -22.57 -12.57 -12.41
C GLN A 283 -23.13 -13.13 -11.10
N GLN A 284 -23.07 -12.37 -10.01
CA GLN A 284 -23.63 -12.78 -8.71
C GLN A 284 -25.16 -12.84 -8.73
N ALA A 285 -25.81 -11.94 -9.46
CA ALA A 285 -27.27 -11.91 -9.62
C ALA A 285 -27.81 -13.09 -10.45
N HIS A 286 -26.97 -13.71 -11.28
CA HIS A 286 -27.32 -14.86 -12.11
C HIS A 286 -26.50 -16.10 -11.72
N PRO A 287 -26.72 -16.67 -10.52
CA PRO A 287 -25.95 -17.81 -10.06
C PRO A 287 -26.10 -18.99 -11.02
N LEU A 288 -24.98 -19.67 -11.25
CA LEU A 288 -24.94 -20.87 -12.07
C LEU A 288 -25.82 -21.94 -11.42
N LYS A 289 -26.64 -22.62 -12.23
CA LYS A 289 -27.37 -23.79 -11.73
C LYS A 289 -26.35 -24.86 -11.38
N GLN A 290 -26.51 -25.53 -10.24
CA GLN A 290 -25.64 -26.67 -9.92
C GLN A 290 -25.86 -27.76 -10.98
N ALA A 291 -24.88 -27.95 -11.87
CA ALA A 291 -24.83 -29.10 -12.75
C ALA A 291 -24.20 -30.24 -11.97
N ARG A 292 -24.78 -31.43 -12.07
CA ARG A 292 -24.20 -32.63 -11.45
C ARG A 292 -22.98 -33.06 -12.26
N GLU A 293 -22.11 -33.85 -11.63
CA GLU A 293 -21.14 -34.65 -12.40
C GLU A 293 -21.90 -35.50 -13.43
N GLY A 294 -21.33 -35.77 -14.60
CA GLY A 294 -22.04 -36.48 -15.67
C GLY A 294 -23.08 -35.68 -16.47
N ASP A 295 -23.68 -34.63 -15.90
CA ASP A 295 -24.60 -33.72 -16.60
C ASP A 295 -23.84 -32.76 -17.53
N CYS A 296 -23.33 -33.30 -18.63
CA CYS A 296 -22.54 -32.54 -19.59
C CYS A 296 -23.30 -31.33 -20.15
N ARG A 297 -24.63 -31.44 -20.31
CA ARG A 297 -25.44 -30.34 -20.82
C ARG A 297 -25.53 -29.20 -19.81
N GLY A 298 -25.80 -29.50 -18.54
CA GLY A 298 -25.80 -28.51 -17.47
C GLY A 298 -24.43 -27.86 -17.28
N GLN A 299 -23.36 -28.67 -17.31
CA GLN A 299 -21.99 -28.18 -17.21
C GLN A 299 -21.61 -27.27 -18.39
N GLU A 300 -22.02 -27.63 -19.61
CA GLU A 300 -21.79 -26.82 -20.81
C GLU A 300 -22.50 -25.47 -20.70
N LEU A 301 -23.77 -25.45 -20.26
CA LEU A 301 -24.51 -24.20 -20.05
C LEU A 301 -23.81 -23.31 -19.02
N ASN A 302 -23.35 -23.89 -17.91
CA ASN A 302 -22.59 -23.15 -16.90
C ASN A 302 -21.27 -22.60 -17.45
N TYR A 303 -20.53 -23.42 -18.19
CA TYR A 303 -19.29 -23.02 -18.85
C TYR A 303 -19.54 -21.87 -19.83
N GLN A 304 -20.56 -21.96 -20.68
CA GLN A 304 -20.92 -20.91 -21.64
C GLN A 304 -21.29 -19.61 -20.92
N GLN A 305 -22.06 -19.69 -19.83
CA GLN A 305 -22.43 -18.52 -19.03
C GLN A 305 -21.19 -17.87 -18.38
N GLN A 306 -20.31 -18.63 -17.74
CA GLN A 306 -19.04 -18.12 -17.21
C GLN A 306 -18.17 -17.49 -18.31
N ARG A 307 -18.11 -18.14 -19.48
CA ARG A 307 -17.35 -17.68 -20.63
C ARG A 307 -17.87 -16.34 -21.18
N GLN A 308 -19.18 -16.09 -21.11
CA GLN A 308 -19.76 -14.78 -21.46
C GLN A 308 -19.30 -13.68 -20.50
N TYR A 309 -19.25 -13.93 -19.19
CA TYR A 309 -18.74 -12.97 -18.22
C TYR A 309 -17.24 -12.70 -18.38
N MET A 310 -16.44 -13.75 -18.61
CA MET A 310 -15.01 -13.60 -18.93
C MET A 310 -14.82 -12.77 -20.20
N LYS A 311 -15.61 -13.02 -21.25
CA LYS A 311 -15.57 -12.23 -22.48
C LYS A 311 -15.84 -10.75 -22.22
N ARG A 312 -16.89 -10.42 -21.45
CA ARG A 312 -17.23 -9.03 -21.13
C ARG A 312 -16.11 -8.32 -20.39
N ARG A 313 -15.47 -8.99 -19.42
CA ARG A 313 -14.29 -8.45 -18.73
C ARG A 313 -13.11 -8.22 -19.68
N LEU A 314 -12.80 -9.19 -20.56
CA LEU A 314 -11.76 -9.04 -21.58
C LEU A 314 -12.04 -7.88 -22.54
N ASP A 315 -13.29 -7.71 -22.97
CA ASP A 315 -13.73 -6.62 -23.84
C ASP A 315 -13.53 -5.25 -23.15
N LEU A 316 -13.89 -5.14 -21.86
CA LEU A 316 -13.66 -3.92 -21.06
C LEU A 316 -12.16 -3.61 -20.93
N MET A 317 -11.35 -4.58 -20.52
CA MET A 317 -9.90 -4.40 -20.40
C MET A 317 -9.26 -3.97 -21.72
N THR A 318 -9.66 -4.60 -22.84
CA THR A 318 -9.19 -4.23 -24.19
C THR A 318 -9.56 -2.79 -24.53
N ARG A 319 -10.79 -2.38 -24.23
CA ARG A 319 -11.29 -1.01 -24.49
C ARG A 319 -10.54 0.05 -23.70
N TYR A 320 -10.36 -0.16 -22.40
CA TYR A 320 -9.79 0.85 -21.51
C TYR A 320 -8.27 0.92 -21.58
N MET A 321 -7.56 -0.17 -21.90
CA MET A 321 -6.09 -0.18 -21.90
C MET A 321 -5.48 0.86 -22.85
N GLY A 322 -6.01 0.98 -24.08
CA GLY A 322 -5.55 2.01 -25.03
C GLY A 322 -5.87 3.44 -24.58
N GLN A 323 -7.04 3.65 -23.95
CA GLN A 323 -7.43 4.96 -23.42
C GLN A 323 -6.56 5.38 -22.24
N LEU A 324 -6.29 4.44 -21.32
CA LEU A 324 -5.44 4.66 -20.16
C LEU A 324 -3.99 4.90 -20.58
N SER A 325 -3.45 4.17 -21.56
CA SER A 325 -2.11 4.42 -22.11
C SER A 325 -2.00 5.82 -22.74
N THR A 326 -3.02 6.24 -23.47
CA THR A 326 -3.10 7.61 -24.05
C THR A 326 -3.16 8.67 -22.95
N ALA A 327 -4.00 8.47 -21.93
CA ALA A 327 -4.14 9.38 -20.80
C ALA A 327 -2.83 9.46 -19.98
N TRP A 328 -2.14 8.33 -19.79
CA TRP A 328 -0.83 8.27 -19.15
C TRP A 328 0.21 9.10 -19.92
N ALA A 329 0.28 8.99 -21.25
CA ALA A 329 1.22 9.75 -22.06
C ALA A 329 0.94 11.27 -22.00
N ALA A 330 -0.34 11.66 -22.03
CA ALA A 330 -0.76 13.05 -21.86
C ALA A 330 -0.38 13.57 -20.46
N HIS A 331 -0.66 12.80 -19.41
CA HIS A 331 -0.32 13.15 -18.03
C HIS A 331 1.20 13.29 -17.83
N LYS A 332 2.01 12.36 -18.37
CA LYS A 332 3.48 12.48 -18.39
C LYS A 332 3.94 13.83 -18.96
N SER A 333 3.37 14.26 -20.09
CA SER A 333 3.72 15.55 -20.70
C SER A 333 3.32 16.73 -19.81
N VAL A 334 2.14 16.69 -19.20
CA VAL A 334 1.66 17.73 -18.28
C VAL A 334 2.59 17.84 -17.07
N LEU A 335 2.92 16.72 -16.42
CA LEU A 335 3.81 16.71 -15.26
C LEU A 335 5.20 17.25 -15.62
N LYS A 336 5.78 16.78 -16.73
CA LYS A 336 7.10 17.24 -17.19
C LYS A 336 7.10 18.75 -17.45
N ASN A 337 6.09 19.27 -18.15
CA ASN A 337 5.96 20.71 -18.42
C ASN A 337 5.77 21.52 -17.13
N ARG A 338 5.01 21.00 -16.17
CA ARG A 338 4.74 21.64 -14.88
C ARG A 338 6.00 21.81 -14.04
N VAL A 339 6.84 20.78 -13.96
CA VAL A 339 8.05 20.82 -13.12
C VAL A 339 9.22 21.54 -13.80
N THR A 340 9.20 21.69 -15.12
CA THR A 340 10.30 22.27 -15.91
C THR A 340 10.71 23.68 -15.48
N PRO A 341 9.79 24.65 -15.24
CA PRO A 341 10.17 26.00 -14.81
C PRO A 341 10.94 25.99 -13.48
N PHE A 342 10.46 25.25 -12.49
CA PHE A 342 11.14 25.12 -11.20
C PHE A 342 12.51 24.47 -11.37
N HIS A 343 12.59 23.36 -12.11
CA HIS A 343 13.86 22.69 -12.39
C HIS A 343 14.86 23.62 -13.11
N THR A 344 14.39 24.43 -14.06
CA THR A 344 15.23 25.36 -14.84
C THR A 344 15.84 26.45 -13.94
N GLU A 345 15.03 27.05 -13.06
CA GLU A 345 15.55 28.05 -12.11
C GLU A 345 16.47 27.40 -11.06
N LEU A 346 16.13 26.20 -10.59
CA LEU A 346 16.98 25.44 -9.68
C LEU A 346 18.35 25.13 -10.30
N ALA A 347 18.39 24.81 -11.60
CA ALA A 347 19.61 24.52 -12.33
C ALA A 347 20.57 25.72 -12.43
N LYS A 348 20.08 26.95 -12.26
CA LYS A 348 20.91 28.17 -12.26
C LYS A 348 21.59 28.43 -10.92
N ILE A 349 21.13 27.82 -9.82
CA ILE A 349 21.64 28.07 -8.48
C ILE A 349 22.80 27.11 -8.15
N HIS A 350 23.92 27.67 -7.71
CA HIS A 350 25.03 26.96 -7.10
C HIS A 350 24.95 27.10 -5.57
N TYR A 351 24.43 26.06 -4.89
CA TYR A 351 24.14 26.09 -3.44
C TYR A 351 25.30 26.47 -2.51
N GLY A 352 26.55 26.35 -2.97
CA GLY A 352 27.74 26.78 -2.21
C GLY A 352 28.28 28.16 -2.60
N ASP A 353 28.11 28.55 -3.85
CA ASP A 353 28.75 29.75 -4.42
C ASP A 353 27.79 30.94 -4.51
N ASP A 354 26.50 30.69 -4.70
CA ASP A 354 25.50 31.75 -4.90
C ASP A 354 24.76 32.10 -3.60
N ILE A 355 24.53 31.12 -2.72
CA ILE A 355 23.82 31.31 -1.44
C ILE A 355 24.83 31.66 -0.36
N LYS A 356 25.18 32.95 -0.27
CA LYS A 356 26.14 33.45 0.73
C LYS A 356 25.47 34.11 1.93
N ARG A 357 24.26 34.66 1.75
CA ARG A 357 23.58 35.44 2.79
C ARG A 357 22.84 34.54 3.78
N ALA A 358 22.80 34.94 5.04
CA ALA A 358 22.14 34.16 6.09
C ALA A 358 20.63 33.98 5.81
N GLU A 359 19.97 35.02 5.28
CA GLU A 359 18.58 34.98 4.87
C GLU A 359 18.32 34.04 3.68
N GLU A 360 19.28 33.88 2.76
CA GLU A 360 19.18 32.94 1.63
C GLU A 360 19.37 31.48 2.08
N LYS A 361 20.06 31.24 3.20
CA LYS A 361 20.15 29.88 3.77
C LYS A 361 18.80 29.37 4.27
N ASN A 362 17.89 30.27 4.67
CA ASN A 362 16.57 29.87 5.14
C ASN A 362 15.67 29.35 4.02
N VAL A 363 15.89 29.77 2.77
CA VAL A 363 15.05 29.36 1.63
C VAL A 363 15.46 28.02 1.02
N ILE A 364 16.63 27.50 1.39
CA ILE A 364 17.14 26.20 0.96
C ILE A 364 16.15 25.07 1.27
N ALA A 365 15.51 25.11 2.45
CA ALA A 365 14.51 24.11 2.84
C ALA A 365 13.31 24.07 1.89
N SER A 366 12.83 25.26 1.46
CA SER A 366 11.75 25.37 0.49
C SER A 366 12.14 24.78 -0.86
N LEU A 367 13.36 25.08 -1.35
CA LEU A 367 13.87 24.51 -2.60
C LEU A 367 13.94 22.98 -2.56
N ALA A 368 14.41 22.40 -1.44
CA ALA A 368 14.39 20.95 -1.24
C ALA A 368 12.96 20.38 -1.23
N GLY A 369 12.02 21.08 -0.60
CA GLY A 369 10.59 20.75 -0.66
C GLY A 369 10.04 20.72 -2.09
N GLY A 370 10.41 21.70 -2.92
CA GLY A 370 10.08 21.69 -4.35
C GLY A 370 10.64 20.48 -5.09
N GLN A 371 11.86 20.02 -4.76
CA GLN A 371 12.44 18.83 -5.37
C GLN A 371 11.74 17.54 -4.94
N GLN A 372 11.32 17.45 -3.67
CA GLN A 372 10.50 16.33 -3.20
C GLN A 372 9.17 16.25 -3.94
N LEU A 373 8.52 17.39 -4.19
CA LEU A 373 7.31 17.45 -5.02
C LEU A 373 7.59 16.90 -6.44
N MET A 374 8.70 17.28 -7.08
CA MET A 374 9.05 16.73 -8.39
C MET A 374 9.27 15.20 -8.35
N LEU A 375 9.91 14.66 -7.30
CA LEU A 375 10.08 13.21 -7.16
C LEU A 375 8.74 12.49 -6.96
N GLN A 376 7.82 13.08 -6.20
CA GLN A 376 6.48 12.55 -5.99
C GLN A 376 5.73 12.43 -7.33
N GLU A 377 5.84 13.43 -8.20
CA GLU A 377 5.23 13.42 -9.54
C GLU A 377 5.78 12.28 -10.42
N VAL A 378 7.11 12.03 -10.39
CA VAL A 378 7.69 10.88 -11.08
C VAL A 378 7.18 9.55 -10.49
N SER A 379 7.10 9.47 -9.16
CA SER A 379 6.60 8.28 -8.48
C SER A 379 5.12 8.00 -8.80
N GLN A 380 4.30 9.04 -8.90
CA GLN A 380 2.89 8.91 -9.30
C GLN A 380 2.77 8.38 -10.72
N LEU A 381 3.52 8.94 -11.67
CA LEU A 381 3.54 8.47 -13.06
C LEU A 381 3.99 7.01 -13.18
N MET A 382 4.97 6.61 -12.36
CA MET A 382 5.43 5.24 -12.26
C MET A 382 4.32 4.31 -11.74
N GLY A 383 3.61 4.72 -10.68
CA GLY A 383 2.46 3.97 -10.17
C GLY A 383 1.37 3.73 -11.21
N TYR A 384 1.07 4.73 -12.05
CA TYR A 384 0.11 4.57 -13.15
C TYR A 384 0.57 3.57 -14.21
N SER A 385 1.87 3.57 -14.52
CA SER A 385 2.37 2.56 -15.44
C SER A 385 2.32 1.16 -14.83
N ASP A 386 2.62 1.01 -13.54
CA ASP A 386 2.59 -0.28 -12.83
C ASP A 386 1.20 -0.92 -12.86
N VAL A 387 0.17 -0.13 -12.54
CA VAL A 387 -1.25 -0.56 -12.61
C VAL A 387 -1.63 -1.08 -14.00
N LEU A 388 -1.11 -0.49 -15.07
CA LEU A 388 -1.40 -0.97 -16.43
C LEU A 388 -0.66 -2.26 -16.80
N TYR A 389 0.51 -2.52 -16.22
CA TYR A 389 1.17 -3.82 -16.35
C TYR A 389 0.39 -4.91 -15.59
N ASP A 390 -0.12 -4.60 -14.40
CA ASP A 390 -0.98 -5.53 -13.65
C ASP A 390 -2.28 -5.84 -14.38
N LEU A 391 -2.93 -4.81 -14.94
CA LEU A 391 -4.12 -5.00 -15.77
C LEU A 391 -3.85 -5.88 -16.99
N ASN A 392 -2.68 -5.74 -17.61
CA ASN A 392 -2.27 -6.61 -18.74
C ASN A 392 -2.02 -8.05 -18.29
N GLN A 393 -1.41 -8.26 -17.13
CA GLN A 393 -1.23 -9.61 -16.58
C GLN A 393 -2.58 -10.27 -16.28
N GLU A 394 -3.50 -9.56 -15.60
CA GLU A 394 -4.85 -10.05 -15.32
C GLU A 394 -5.59 -10.40 -16.62
N TYR A 395 -5.50 -9.54 -17.64
CA TYR A 395 -6.06 -9.83 -18.96
C TYR A 395 -5.54 -11.17 -19.51
N CYS A 396 -4.24 -11.43 -19.42
CA CYS A 396 -3.63 -12.62 -19.99
C CYS A 396 -3.99 -13.90 -19.24
N GLU A 397 -4.07 -13.85 -17.91
CA GLU A 397 -4.57 -14.95 -17.10
C GLU A 397 -6.04 -15.25 -17.41
N LEU A 398 -6.87 -14.21 -17.51
CA LEU A 398 -8.27 -14.32 -17.88
C LEU A 398 -8.45 -14.84 -19.31
N LYS A 399 -7.61 -14.41 -20.25
CA LYS A 399 -7.62 -14.86 -21.65
C LYS A 399 -7.28 -16.35 -21.74
N LYS A 400 -6.28 -16.81 -21.00
CA LYS A 400 -5.92 -18.23 -20.90
C LYS A 400 -7.09 -19.07 -20.36
N ALA A 401 -7.80 -18.58 -19.35
CA ALA A 401 -8.99 -19.24 -18.84
C ALA A 401 -10.15 -19.26 -19.86
N TYR A 402 -10.37 -18.14 -20.57
CA TYR A 402 -11.39 -18.01 -21.61
C TYR A 402 -11.14 -18.91 -22.82
N ASP A 403 -9.88 -19.11 -23.19
CA ASP A 403 -9.45 -19.94 -24.32
C ASP A 403 -9.45 -21.44 -23.99
N LYS A 404 -9.50 -21.81 -22.70
CA LYS A 404 -9.60 -23.21 -22.29
C LYS A 404 -10.90 -23.79 -22.86
N PRO A 405 -10.85 -24.81 -23.74
CA PRO A 405 -12.05 -25.39 -24.32
C PRO A 405 -12.93 -26.02 -23.23
N PHE A 406 -14.23 -26.05 -23.49
CA PHE A 406 -15.15 -26.82 -22.65
C PHE A 406 -14.71 -28.28 -22.62
N GLN A 407 -14.63 -28.86 -21.42
CA GLN A 407 -14.44 -30.28 -21.21
C GLN A 407 -15.50 -30.70 -20.20
N CYS A 408 -16.42 -31.58 -20.62
CA CYS A 408 -17.38 -32.15 -19.68
C CYS A 408 -16.64 -33.03 -18.67
N GLU A 409 -16.89 -32.81 -17.39
CA GLU A 409 -16.57 -33.77 -16.34
C GLU A 409 -17.51 -34.97 -16.51
N LEU A 410 -16.99 -35.98 -17.21
CA LEU A 410 -17.66 -37.26 -17.37
C LEU A 410 -17.84 -37.93 -15.99
N ALA A 411 -18.92 -38.68 -15.82
CA ALA A 411 -19.19 -39.43 -14.60
C ALA A 411 -18.06 -40.43 -14.32
N THR A 412 -17.37 -40.30 -13.19
CA THR A 412 -16.33 -41.24 -12.72
C THR A 412 -16.99 -42.32 -11.87
N CYS A 413 -17.36 -43.46 -12.44
CA CYS A 413 -18.28 -44.39 -11.74
C CYS A 413 -18.02 -45.87 -11.98
N PHE A 414 -18.77 -46.69 -11.24
CA PHE A 414 -18.79 -48.15 -11.28
C PHE A 414 -20.20 -48.67 -11.62
N PRO A 415 -20.34 -49.86 -12.22
CA PRO A 415 -21.63 -50.52 -12.36
C PRO A 415 -22.20 -50.93 -11.00
N ALA A 416 -23.52 -51.14 -10.93
CA ALA A 416 -24.26 -51.45 -9.68
C ALA A 416 -23.70 -52.61 -8.85
N ALA A 417 -23.08 -53.58 -9.52
CA ALA A 417 -22.56 -54.82 -8.93
C ALA A 417 -21.11 -54.72 -8.40
N ALA A 418 -20.41 -53.60 -8.65
CA ALA A 418 -19.04 -53.40 -8.19
C ALA A 418 -18.93 -53.55 -6.68
N ARG A 419 -17.91 -54.25 -6.19
CA ARG A 419 -17.80 -54.69 -4.79
C ARG A 419 -16.95 -53.71 -3.98
N VAL A 420 -17.56 -52.97 -3.07
CA VAL A 420 -16.85 -52.06 -2.16
C VAL A 420 -16.45 -52.80 -0.90
N MET A 421 -15.20 -52.61 -0.47
CA MET A 421 -14.71 -53.16 0.80
C MET A 421 -15.18 -52.31 1.98
N LEU A 422 -15.99 -52.89 2.87
CA LEU A 422 -16.40 -52.25 4.11
C LEU A 422 -15.26 -52.27 5.16
N ALA A 423 -15.35 -51.39 6.15
CA ALA A 423 -14.39 -51.29 7.25
C ALA A 423 -14.32 -52.56 8.14
N ASP A 424 -15.30 -53.45 8.06
CA ASP A 424 -15.34 -54.74 8.75
C ASP A 424 -14.81 -55.91 7.91
N GLY A 425 -14.29 -55.65 6.71
CA GLY A 425 -13.74 -56.64 5.79
C GLY A 425 -14.77 -57.34 4.91
N ARG A 426 -16.07 -57.03 5.01
CA ARG A 426 -17.08 -57.54 4.09
C ARG A 426 -17.08 -56.77 2.78
N GLU A 427 -17.42 -57.45 1.68
CA GLU A 427 -17.66 -56.81 0.39
C GLU A 427 -19.15 -56.63 0.11
N VAL A 428 -19.55 -55.42 -0.27
CA VAL A 428 -20.93 -55.08 -0.57
C VAL A 428 -21.02 -54.41 -1.95
N ALA A 429 -22.06 -54.72 -2.72
CA ALA A 429 -22.30 -54.06 -3.99
C ALA A 429 -22.46 -52.54 -3.79
N ILE A 430 -21.81 -51.71 -4.62
CA ILE A 430 -21.80 -50.25 -4.47
C ILE A 430 -23.21 -49.64 -4.44
N SER A 431 -24.15 -50.23 -5.18
CA SER A 431 -25.58 -49.85 -5.18
C SER A 431 -26.29 -50.03 -3.82
N ARG A 432 -25.71 -50.80 -2.89
CA ARG A 432 -26.21 -51.04 -1.53
C ARG A 432 -25.52 -50.20 -0.45
N VAL A 433 -24.40 -49.57 -0.77
CA VAL A 433 -23.71 -48.64 0.14
C VAL A 433 -24.56 -47.38 0.31
N ARG A 434 -24.53 -46.77 1.49
CA ARG A 434 -25.28 -45.57 1.85
C ARG A 434 -24.36 -44.50 2.47
N PRO A 435 -24.70 -43.21 2.36
CA PRO A 435 -24.03 -42.18 3.16
C PRO A 435 -24.10 -42.53 4.64
N GLY A 436 -22.97 -42.41 5.34
CA GLY A 436 -22.80 -42.81 6.73
C GLY A 436 -22.13 -44.17 6.92
N ASP A 437 -22.15 -45.06 5.92
CA ASP A 437 -21.44 -46.34 5.98
C ASP A 437 -19.92 -46.13 6.11
N GLU A 438 -19.24 -47.06 6.80
CA GLU A 438 -17.78 -47.07 6.90
C GLU A 438 -17.17 -48.05 5.89
N VAL A 439 -16.36 -47.51 4.99
CA VAL A 439 -15.61 -48.28 3.99
C VAL A 439 -14.12 -48.26 4.31
N LEU A 440 -13.37 -49.13 3.65
CA LEU A 440 -11.92 -49.14 3.75
C LEU A 440 -11.33 -48.15 2.74
N GLY A 441 -10.58 -47.19 3.25
CA GLY A 441 -9.74 -46.26 2.49
C GLY A 441 -8.26 -46.50 2.75
N TYR A 442 -7.42 -45.61 2.22
CA TYR A 442 -5.96 -45.67 2.25
C TYR A 442 -5.39 -44.32 2.68
N ASN A 443 -4.43 -44.36 3.61
CA ASN A 443 -3.66 -43.20 4.03
C ASN A 443 -2.27 -43.26 3.38
N ALA A 444 -2.04 -42.43 2.38
CA ALA A 444 -0.77 -42.37 1.65
C ALA A 444 0.43 -41.98 2.53
N ALA A 445 0.22 -41.27 3.64
CA ALA A 445 1.30 -40.89 4.56
C ALA A 445 1.77 -42.07 5.43
N THR A 446 0.87 -43.00 5.78
CA THR A 446 1.22 -44.15 6.62
C THR A 446 1.38 -45.45 5.83
N GLY A 447 0.92 -45.48 4.57
CA GLY A 447 0.89 -46.69 3.76
C GLY A 447 -0.12 -47.74 4.24
N GLN A 448 -1.04 -47.37 5.14
CA GLN A 448 -1.98 -48.29 5.79
C GLN A 448 -3.41 -48.05 5.34
N THR A 449 -4.24 -49.09 5.48
CA THR A 449 -5.68 -48.95 5.36
C THR A 449 -6.24 -48.16 6.53
N VAL A 450 -7.31 -47.41 6.28
CA VAL A 450 -7.98 -46.59 7.29
C VAL A 450 -9.48 -46.69 7.08
N LYS A 451 -10.26 -46.68 8.16
CA LYS A 451 -11.71 -46.56 8.06
C LYS A 451 -12.08 -45.15 7.59
N THR A 452 -12.96 -45.04 6.61
CA THR A 452 -13.43 -43.76 6.10
C THR A 452 -14.94 -43.77 5.92
N ARG A 453 -15.61 -42.68 6.28
CA ARG A 453 -17.07 -42.58 6.12
C ARG A 453 -17.43 -42.20 4.69
N VAL A 454 -18.48 -42.82 4.16
CA VAL A 454 -19.13 -42.38 2.91
C VAL A 454 -19.92 -41.11 3.21
N THR A 455 -19.51 -40.00 2.60
CA THR A 455 -20.19 -38.69 2.76
C THR A 455 -21.33 -38.52 1.76
N ARG A 456 -21.23 -39.14 0.58
CA ARG A 456 -22.23 -39.06 -0.49
C ARG A 456 -22.18 -40.30 -1.39
N LEU A 457 -23.34 -40.67 -1.95
CA LEU A 457 -23.48 -41.64 -3.03
C LEU A 457 -23.93 -40.90 -4.28
N ASP A 458 -23.09 -40.88 -5.31
CA ASP A 458 -23.41 -40.30 -6.61
C ASP A 458 -23.99 -41.40 -7.50
N ILE A 459 -25.15 -41.14 -8.10
CA ILE A 459 -25.86 -42.06 -8.99
C ILE A 459 -26.08 -41.32 -10.31
N HIS A 460 -25.64 -41.93 -11.40
CA HIS A 460 -25.85 -41.41 -12.75
C HIS A 460 -26.63 -42.43 -13.58
N ASP A 461 -27.81 -42.03 -14.05
CA ASP A 461 -28.79 -42.85 -14.78
C ASP A 461 -29.36 -42.14 -16.03
N GLU A 462 -28.76 -41.02 -16.43
CA GLU A 462 -29.22 -40.15 -17.51
C GLU A 462 -28.87 -40.66 -18.91
N ARG A 463 -27.93 -41.60 -19.04
CA ARG A 463 -27.50 -42.19 -20.32
C ARG A 463 -26.86 -43.56 -20.13
N LYS A 464 -26.50 -44.20 -21.24
CA LYS A 464 -25.60 -45.36 -21.22
C LYS A 464 -24.15 -44.91 -20.98
N TYR A 465 -23.47 -45.60 -20.08
CA TYR A 465 -22.07 -45.39 -19.71
C TYR A 465 -21.24 -46.54 -20.22
N GLU A 466 -20.26 -46.23 -21.07
CA GLU A 466 -19.23 -47.18 -21.47
C GLU A 466 -18.39 -47.60 -20.25
N LEU A 467 -17.99 -48.86 -20.23
CA LEU A 467 -17.19 -49.46 -19.17
C LEU A 467 -15.88 -50.01 -19.77
N VAL A 468 -14.85 -50.00 -18.95
CA VAL A 468 -13.63 -50.77 -19.17
C VAL A 468 -13.50 -51.82 -18.07
N GLN A 469 -12.92 -52.95 -18.42
CA GLN A 469 -12.50 -53.99 -17.50
C GLN A 469 -10.99 -53.91 -17.33
N LEU A 470 -10.54 -53.80 -16.08
CA LEU A 470 -9.15 -53.94 -15.69
C LEU A 470 -8.96 -55.33 -15.09
N THR A 471 -7.95 -56.05 -15.57
CA THR A 471 -7.50 -57.29 -14.95
C THR A 471 -6.22 -56.97 -14.18
N VAL A 472 -6.28 -57.03 -12.85
CA VAL A 472 -5.21 -56.62 -11.94
C VAL A 472 -4.63 -57.84 -11.23
N GLY A 473 -3.30 -57.96 -11.20
CA GLY A 473 -2.60 -59.13 -10.68
C GLY A 473 -1.68 -59.78 -11.72
N ALA A 474 -1.01 -60.87 -11.35
CA ALA A 474 -0.07 -61.54 -12.24
C ALA A 474 -0.81 -62.39 -13.30
N PRO A 475 -0.67 -62.11 -14.61
CA PRO A 475 -1.03 -63.11 -15.61
C PRO A 475 -0.02 -64.26 -15.50
N ALA A 476 -0.51 -65.51 -15.49
CA ALA A 476 0.27 -66.73 -15.23
C ALA A 476 1.43 -67.02 -16.22
N ILE A 477 1.76 -66.10 -17.14
CA ILE A 477 2.54 -66.40 -18.36
C ILE A 477 4.00 -65.89 -18.29
N TYR A 478 4.39 -65.06 -17.32
CA TYR A 478 5.78 -64.58 -17.18
C TYR A 478 6.67 -65.40 -16.21
N ALA A 479 6.23 -66.59 -15.79
CA ALA A 479 7.07 -67.53 -15.02
C ALA A 479 8.11 -68.23 -15.94
N GLY A 480 9.00 -67.46 -16.53
CA GLY A 480 10.11 -67.93 -17.37
C GLY A 480 11.34 -68.32 -16.55
N LEU A 481 11.49 -69.64 -16.33
CA LEU A 481 12.73 -70.45 -16.29
C LEU A 481 13.87 -70.23 -15.27
N THR A 482 13.91 -69.23 -14.37
CA THR A 482 15.05 -69.16 -13.41
C THR A 482 14.71 -68.87 -11.95
N THR A 483 13.45 -68.63 -11.60
CA THR A 483 13.02 -68.46 -10.20
C THR A 483 11.81 -69.33 -9.91
N PRO A 484 11.73 -70.02 -8.76
CA PRO A 484 10.52 -70.74 -8.40
C PRO A 484 9.35 -69.76 -8.42
N ALA A 485 8.34 -70.06 -9.23
CA ALA A 485 7.18 -69.21 -9.41
C ALA A 485 6.59 -68.90 -8.03
N ALA A 486 6.54 -67.62 -7.67
CA ALA A 486 5.72 -67.20 -6.55
C ALA A 486 4.29 -67.73 -6.80
N PRO A 487 3.59 -68.23 -5.77
CA PRO A 487 2.23 -68.72 -5.93
C PRO A 487 1.40 -67.64 -6.63
N ALA A 488 0.78 -67.99 -7.76
CA ALA A 488 -0.01 -67.07 -8.55
C ALA A 488 -1.12 -66.49 -7.66
N THR A 489 -1.07 -65.19 -7.40
CA THR A 489 -2.19 -64.48 -6.79
C THR A 489 -3.33 -64.45 -7.80
N ASP A 490 -4.54 -64.81 -7.38
CA ASP A 490 -5.72 -64.74 -8.25
C ASP A 490 -5.86 -63.34 -8.86
N ALA A 491 -6.05 -63.31 -10.18
CA ALA A 491 -6.32 -62.10 -10.92
C ALA A 491 -7.67 -61.52 -10.48
N THR A 492 -7.73 -60.20 -10.33
CA THR A 492 -8.93 -59.49 -9.92
C THR A 492 -9.46 -58.65 -11.05
N GLU A 493 -10.77 -58.73 -11.30
CA GLU A 493 -11.44 -57.94 -12.33
C GLU A 493 -12.12 -56.72 -11.71
N LEU A 494 -11.87 -55.56 -12.31
CA LEU A 494 -12.49 -54.29 -11.94
C LEU A 494 -13.19 -53.69 -13.16
N LEU A 495 -14.51 -53.51 -13.04
CA LEU A 495 -15.34 -52.85 -14.06
C LEU A 495 -15.66 -51.43 -13.62
N LEU A 496 -15.35 -50.44 -14.45
CA LEU A 496 -15.52 -49.01 -14.14
C LEU A 496 -15.60 -48.17 -15.42
N THR A 497 -16.03 -46.90 -15.31
CA THR A 497 -16.04 -45.99 -16.46
C THR A 497 -14.60 -45.65 -16.89
N PRO A 498 -14.34 -45.40 -18.19
CA PRO A 498 -13.01 -45.11 -18.72
C PRO A 498 -12.24 -44.02 -17.95
N ASN A 499 -12.93 -42.99 -17.48
CA ASN A 499 -12.35 -41.83 -16.80
C ASN A 499 -12.19 -42.01 -15.28
N HIS A 500 -12.59 -43.15 -14.71
CA HIS A 500 -12.54 -43.35 -13.27
C HIS A 500 -11.08 -43.38 -12.78
N PRO A 501 -10.71 -42.60 -11.74
CA PRO A 501 -9.34 -42.53 -11.26
C PRO A 501 -8.95 -43.79 -10.45
N VAL A 502 -7.84 -44.41 -10.82
CA VAL A 502 -7.21 -45.53 -10.11
C VAL A 502 -5.89 -45.04 -9.53
N LEU A 503 -5.62 -45.35 -8.26
CA LEU A 503 -4.40 -44.91 -7.60
C LEU A 503 -3.26 -45.88 -7.89
N THR A 504 -2.16 -45.34 -8.40
CA THR A 504 -0.92 -46.06 -8.64
C THR A 504 -0.06 -46.10 -7.37
N ALA A 505 0.91 -47.01 -7.31
CA ALA A 505 1.77 -47.20 -6.15
C ALA A 505 2.67 -45.98 -5.84
N ASP A 506 2.98 -45.15 -6.85
CA ASP A 506 3.70 -43.89 -6.69
C ASP A 506 2.80 -42.71 -6.24
N GLY A 507 1.51 -42.98 -6.01
CA GLY A 507 0.54 -42.00 -5.50
C GLY A 507 -0.13 -41.14 -6.57
N GLN A 508 0.07 -41.42 -7.86
CA GLN A 508 -0.69 -40.77 -8.92
C GLN A 508 -2.11 -41.33 -9.02
N ALA A 509 -3.03 -40.52 -9.54
CA ALA A 509 -4.38 -40.95 -9.87
C ALA A 509 -4.53 -40.90 -11.39
N LEU A 510 -4.44 -42.06 -12.05
CA LEU A 510 -4.56 -42.19 -13.49
C LEU A 510 -5.98 -42.60 -13.86
N ARG A 511 -6.48 -42.18 -15.02
CA ARG A 511 -7.77 -42.67 -15.52
C ARG A 511 -7.65 -44.14 -15.91
N ALA A 512 -8.73 -44.90 -15.75
CA ALA A 512 -8.76 -46.30 -16.15
C ALA A 512 -8.41 -46.52 -17.64
N ASP A 513 -8.75 -45.57 -18.52
CA ASP A 513 -8.41 -45.56 -19.95
C ASP A 513 -7.01 -45.00 -20.28
N GLU A 514 -6.28 -44.50 -19.28
CA GLU A 514 -4.88 -44.07 -19.40
C GLU A 514 -3.91 -45.11 -18.82
N LEU A 515 -4.38 -46.00 -17.94
CA LEU A 515 -3.58 -47.09 -17.40
C LEU A 515 -3.07 -48.01 -18.50
N ARG A 516 -1.80 -48.39 -18.39
CA ARG A 516 -1.08 -49.29 -19.29
C ARG A 516 -0.78 -50.61 -18.58
N PRO A 517 -0.69 -51.73 -19.31
CA PRO A 517 -0.17 -52.96 -18.76
C PRO A 517 1.18 -52.71 -18.06
N SER A 518 1.37 -53.36 -16.91
CA SER A 518 2.51 -53.20 -16.01
C SER A 518 2.55 -51.92 -15.16
N ASP A 519 1.60 -50.98 -15.28
CA ASP A 519 1.52 -49.88 -14.31
C ASP A 519 1.26 -50.46 -12.89
N ASP A 520 1.98 -49.93 -11.90
CA ASP A 520 1.93 -50.37 -10.50
C ASP A 520 0.68 -49.81 -9.80
N LEU A 521 -0.18 -50.69 -9.31
CA LEU A 521 -1.43 -50.37 -8.63
C LEU A 521 -1.38 -50.80 -7.17
N LEU A 522 -2.20 -50.16 -6.35
CA LEU A 522 -2.39 -50.55 -4.94
C LEU A 522 -3.58 -51.50 -4.80
N ARG A 523 -3.33 -52.66 -4.20
CA ARG A 523 -4.32 -53.71 -3.95
C ARG A 523 -4.34 -54.09 -2.47
N LEU A 524 -5.51 -54.50 -1.99
CA LEU A 524 -5.70 -55.09 -0.67
C LEU A 524 -5.30 -56.58 -0.68
N ALA A 525 -4.49 -56.97 0.28
CA ALA A 525 -4.04 -58.32 0.56
C ALA A 525 -4.30 -58.70 2.02
N VAL A 526 -4.07 -59.96 2.38
CA VAL A 526 -4.30 -60.47 3.75
C VAL A 526 -3.45 -59.70 4.79
N ALA A 527 -2.24 -59.30 4.41
CA ALA A 527 -1.30 -58.60 5.30
C ALA A 527 -1.44 -57.07 5.29
N GLY A 528 -2.32 -56.50 4.48
CA GLY A 528 -2.45 -55.04 4.32
C GLY A 528 -2.57 -54.61 2.86
N VAL A 529 -1.99 -53.46 2.51
CA VAL A 529 -1.93 -52.98 1.13
C VAL A 529 -0.63 -53.43 0.49
N GLU A 530 -0.70 -53.97 -0.72
CA GLU A 530 0.45 -54.36 -1.51
C GLU A 530 0.45 -53.69 -2.88
N THR A 531 1.61 -53.68 -3.52
CA THR A 531 1.76 -53.27 -4.91
C THR A 531 1.50 -54.47 -5.82
N THR A 532 0.72 -54.25 -6.86
CA THR A 532 0.44 -55.21 -7.93
C THR A 532 0.49 -54.49 -9.26
N HIS A 533 0.25 -55.20 -10.37
CA HIS A 533 0.33 -54.60 -11.70
C HIS A 533 -0.98 -54.77 -12.47
N LEU A 534 -1.26 -53.82 -13.37
CA LEU A 534 -2.29 -54.03 -14.38
C LEU A 534 -1.81 -55.11 -15.38
N ALA A 535 -2.56 -56.21 -15.51
CA ALA A 535 -2.27 -57.25 -16.50
C ALA A 535 -2.84 -56.89 -17.87
N ASP A 536 -4.10 -56.45 -17.90
CA ASP A 536 -4.84 -56.18 -19.13
C ASP A 536 -5.94 -55.15 -18.92
N ARG A 537 -6.33 -54.47 -20.01
CA ARG A 537 -7.43 -53.51 -20.07
C ARG A 537 -8.25 -53.72 -21.34
N GLN A 538 -9.53 -54.01 -21.19
CA GLN A 538 -10.44 -54.26 -22.31
C GLN A 538 -11.71 -53.39 -22.23
N PRO A 539 -12.32 -53.01 -23.37
CA PRO A 539 -13.69 -52.50 -23.37
C PRO A 539 -14.66 -53.54 -22.81
N ALA A 540 -15.62 -53.11 -21.98
CA ALA A 540 -16.51 -54.01 -21.24
C ALA A 540 -18.01 -53.69 -21.44
N GLY A 541 -18.35 -53.15 -22.62
CA GLY A 541 -19.72 -52.78 -22.96
C GLY A 541 -20.20 -51.52 -22.23
N SER A 542 -21.51 -51.42 -22.01
CA SER A 542 -22.12 -50.25 -21.33
C SER A 542 -23.27 -50.63 -20.39
N THR A 543 -23.54 -49.75 -19.42
CA THR A 543 -24.67 -49.87 -18.46
C THR A 543 -25.49 -48.58 -18.43
N GLY A 544 -26.79 -48.68 -18.14
CA GLY A 544 -27.68 -47.51 -18.02
C GLY A 544 -27.61 -46.79 -16.68
N ILE A 545 -26.96 -47.38 -15.67
CA ILE A 545 -26.81 -46.80 -14.34
C ILE A 545 -25.42 -47.10 -13.79
N VAL A 546 -24.77 -46.08 -13.21
CA VAL A 546 -23.46 -46.17 -12.57
C VAL A 546 -23.45 -45.40 -11.24
N TYR A 547 -22.52 -45.76 -10.36
CA TYR A 547 -22.42 -45.29 -8.98
C TYR A 547 -20.99 -44.83 -8.66
N ASN A 548 -20.85 -43.81 -7.82
CA ASN A 548 -19.58 -43.42 -7.22
C ASN A 548 -19.79 -43.11 -5.73
N LEU A 549 -18.79 -43.40 -4.90
CA LEU A 549 -18.81 -42.99 -3.50
C LEU A 549 -17.97 -41.75 -3.33
N ARG A 550 -18.39 -40.82 -2.47
CA ARG A 550 -17.53 -39.79 -1.90
C ARG A 550 -17.16 -40.20 -0.49
N THR A 551 -15.88 -40.25 -0.17
CA THR A 551 -15.39 -40.64 1.16
C THR A 551 -14.59 -39.51 1.78
N GLU A 552 -14.47 -39.48 3.11
CA GLU A 552 -13.68 -38.46 3.82
C GLU A 552 -12.20 -38.48 3.42
N THR A 553 -11.66 -39.65 3.08
CA THR A 553 -10.26 -39.83 2.67
C THR A 553 -10.01 -39.58 1.18
N GLY A 554 -11.06 -39.39 0.38
CA GLY A 554 -10.92 -39.16 -1.06
C GLY A 554 -10.62 -40.44 -1.87
N ASN A 555 -10.64 -41.62 -1.25
CA ASN A 555 -10.35 -42.90 -1.88
C ASN A 555 -11.06 -44.06 -1.14
N TYR A 556 -11.16 -45.21 -1.81
CA TYR A 556 -11.71 -46.44 -1.23
C TYR A 556 -11.31 -47.66 -2.06
N PHE A 557 -11.52 -48.88 -1.54
CA PHE A 557 -11.24 -50.11 -2.27
C PHE A 557 -12.49 -50.67 -2.97
N VAL A 558 -12.36 -50.99 -4.26
CA VAL A 558 -13.36 -51.70 -5.07
C VAL A 558 -12.74 -52.95 -5.67
N SER A 559 -13.35 -54.11 -5.44
CA SER A 559 -12.79 -55.43 -5.76
C SER A 559 -11.33 -55.52 -5.30
N GLY A 560 -11.03 -55.04 -4.08
CA GLY A 560 -9.67 -55.01 -3.54
C GLY A 560 -8.68 -54.04 -4.21
N VAL A 561 -9.05 -53.26 -5.22
CA VAL A 561 -8.16 -52.27 -5.87
C VAL A 561 -8.45 -50.86 -5.35
N LEU A 562 -7.41 -50.07 -5.09
CA LEU A 562 -7.58 -48.70 -4.59
C LEU A 562 -7.97 -47.74 -5.71
N VAL A 563 -9.11 -47.06 -5.52
CA VAL A 563 -9.68 -46.11 -6.48
C VAL A 563 -9.92 -44.75 -5.84
N GLY A 564 -9.91 -43.69 -6.66
CA GLY A 564 -10.16 -42.33 -6.20
C GLY A 564 -11.64 -42.02 -6.17
N SER A 565 -12.08 -41.28 -5.15
CA SER A 565 -13.49 -40.87 -4.99
C SER A 565 -13.77 -39.51 -5.66
N LYS A 566 -13.02 -39.18 -6.72
CA LYS A 566 -12.84 -37.80 -7.21
C LYS A 566 -14.04 -37.23 -7.92
#